data_AF-A0A848HK68-F1
#
_entry.id   AF-A0A848HK68-F1
#
_cell.length_a   1.000
_cell.length_b   1.000
_cell.length_c   1.000
_cell.angle_alpha   90.00
_cell.angle_beta   90.00
_cell.angle_gamma   90.00
#
_symmetry.space_group_name_H-M   'P 1'
#
loop_
_entity.id
_entity.type
_entity.pdbx_description
1 polymer ?
#
loop_
_entity_poly.entity_id
_entity_poly.type
_entity_poly.pdbx_seq_one_letter_code
_entity_poly.pdbx_strand_id
1 'polypeptide(L)'
;MAVSETRSSLITREPIMATTTITFEIDDADATQLAQFCKRSTYSTFYEYTEPHLPDHDRAERAYQMRDGIDRVRRALANAGFAPR
;
A
#
# COMPACT_ATOMS: atom_id res chain seq x y z
N MET A 1 -0.86 7.13 -54.49
CA MET A 1 -0.65 7.68 -53.13
C MET A 1 -1.75 7.11 -52.26
N ALA A 2 -1.48 6.01 -51.55
CA ALA A 2 -2.46 5.35 -50.67
C ALA A 2 -1.93 5.46 -49.24
N VAL A 3 -2.62 6.24 -48.42
CA VAL A 3 -2.31 6.39 -47.00
C VAL A 3 -3.10 5.30 -46.27
N SER A 4 -2.39 4.30 -45.77
CA SER A 4 -2.94 3.24 -44.93
C SER A 4 -3.17 3.80 -43.53
N GLU A 5 -4.43 4.03 -43.17
CA GLU A 5 -4.81 4.40 -41.80
C GLU A 5 -4.56 3.22 -40.86
N THR A 6 -3.50 3.35 -40.06
CA THR A 6 -3.21 2.40 -38.99
C THR A 6 -4.20 2.65 -37.87
N ARG A 7 -5.23 1.80 -37.76
CA ARG A 7 -6.17 1.78 -36.63
C ARG A 7 -5.41 1.52 -35.34
N SER A 8 -5.19 2.58 -34.56
CA SER A 8 -4.71 2.48 -33.19
C SER A 8 -5.82 1.88 -32.33
N SER A 9 -5.71 0.60 -32.03
CA SER A 9 -6.56 -0.05 -31.04
C SER A 9 -6.14 0.45 -29.65
N LEU A 10 -7.02 1.21 -29.02
CA LEU A 10 -6.94 1.51 -27.59
C LEU A 10 -7.09 0.19 -26.83
N ILE A 11 -5.96 -0.39 -26.40
CA ILE A 11 -5.96 -1.51 -25.47
C ILE A 11 -6.36 -0.93 -24.12
N THR A 12 -7.65 -1.07 -23.78
CA THR A 12 -8.13 -0.94 -22.40
C THR A 12 -7.41 -2.02 -21.59
N ARG A 13 -6.30 -1.66 -20.94
CA ARG A 13 -5.64 -2.55 -19.98
C ARG A 13 -6.56 -2.64 -18.76
N GLU A 14 -7.25 -3.77 -18.60
CA GLU A 14 -7.87 -4.10 -17.31
C GLU A 14 -6.80 -3.97 -16.21
N PRO A 15 -7.14 -3.41 -15.04
CA PRO A 15 -6.17 -3.28 -13.95
C PRO A 15 -5.78 -4.69 -13.51
N ILE A 16 -4.56 -5.09 -13.86
CA ILE A 16 -3.95 -6.31 -13.34
C ILE A 16 -3.84 -6.09 -11.83
N MET A 17 -4.63 -6.82 -11.03
CA MET A 17 -4.45 -6.92 -9.58
C MET A 17 -3.13 -7.68 -9.31
N ALA A 18 -2.02 -7.07 -9.68
CA ALA A 18 -0.69 -7.64 -9.57
C ALA A 18 -0.36 -7.82 -8.09
N THR A 19 -0.20 -9.06 -7.68
CA THR A 19 0.31 -9.36 -6.33
C THR A 19 1.83 -9.22 -6.37
N THR A 20 2.38 -8.43 -5.44
CA THR A 20 3.82 -8.25 -5.28
C THR A 20 4.24 -8.79 -3.92
N THR A 21 5.28 -9.62 -3.91
CA THR A 21 5.90 -10.14 -2.68
C THR A 21 7.19 -9.39 -2.40
N ILE A 22 7.36 -8.92 -1.16
CA ILE A 22 8.58 -8.28 -0.67
C ILE A 22 9.08 -9.13 0.50
N THR A 23 10.33 -9.59 0.42
CA THR A 23 11.00 -10.36 1.47
C THR A 23 12.19 -9.56 1.98
N PHE A 24 12.32 -9.42 3.29
CA PHE A 24 13.46 -8.78 3.94
C PHE A 24 13.70 -9.43 5.30
N GLU A 25 14.93 -9.33 5.78
CA GLU A 25 15.36 -9.86 7.07
C GLU A 25 15.61 -8.69 8.03
N ILE A 26 15.12 -8.81 9.25
CA ILE A 26 15.33 -7.89 10.35
C ILE A 26 15.54 -8.71 11.62
N ASP A 27 16.26 -8.16 12.59
CA ASP A 27 16.40 -8.81 13.89
C ASP A 27 15.12 -8.69 14.74
N ASP A 28 15.08 -9.42 15.86
CA ASP A 28 13.92 -9.46 16.75
C ASP A 28 13.60 -8.09 17.37
N ALA A 29 14.61 -7.23 17.57
CA ALA A 29 14.42 -5.91 18.16
C ALA A 29 13.69 -5.01 17.16
N ASP A 30 14.17 -4.96 15.92
CA ASP A 30 13.56 -4.20 14.83
C ASP A 30 12.17 -4.74 14.49
N ALA A 31 11.97 -6.07 14.49
CA ALA A 31 10.65 -6.68 14.27
C ALA A 31 9.64 -6.26 15.34
N THR A 32 10.09 -6.19 16.59
CA THR A 32 9.26 -5.71 17.71
C THR A 32 8.91 -4.22 17.56
N GLN A 33 9.88 -3.37 17.17
CA GLN A 33 9.62 -1.95 16.94
C GLN A 33 8.68 -1.72 15.75
N LEU A 34 8.86 -2.48 14.66
CA LEU A 34 7.96 -2.42 13.51
C LEU A 34 6.54 -2.83 13.91
N ALA A 35 6.37 -3.88 14.72
CA ALA A 35 5.05 -4.29 15.20
C ALA A 35 4.37 -3.20 16.06
N GLN A 36 5.14 -2.52 16.91
CA GLN A 36 4.65 -1.38 17.70
C GLN A 36 4.25 -0.19 16.81
N PHE A 37 5.07 0.12 15.81
CA PHE A 37 4.76 1.14 14.81
C PHE A 37 3.45 0.81 14.10
N CYS A 38 3.31 -0.41 13.55
CA CYS A 38 2.09 -0.85 12.88
C CYS A 38 0.85 -0.75 13.78
N LYS A 39 0.98 -1.00 15.09
CA LYS A 39 -0.12 -0.86 16.07
C LYS A 39 -0.50 0.60 16.33
N ARG A 40 0.46 1.51 16.33
CA ARG A 40 0.27 2.92 16.69
C ARG A 40 -0.05 3.83 15.50
N SER A 41 0.24 3.39 14.28
CA SER A 41 -0.13 4.12 13.08
C SER A 41 -1.65 4.16 12.91
N THR A 42 -2.19 5.37 12.78
CA THR A 42 -3.64 5.60 12.69
C THR A 42 -4.01 6.14 11.32
N TYR A 43 -5.32 6.19 11.03
CA TYR A 43 -5.82 6.85 9.82
C TYR A 43 -5.32 8.30 9.70
N SER A 44 -5.28 9.07 10.80
CA SER A 44 -4.78 10.46 10.78
C SER A 44 -3.35 10.53 10.27
N THR A 45 -2.49 9.64 10.79
CA THR A 45 -1.09 9.51 10.36
C THR A 45 -1.00 9.26 8.85
N PHE A 46 -1.81 8.33 8.32
CA PHE A 46 -1.80 8.04 6.89
C PHE A 46 -2.36 9.18 6.04
N TYR A 47 -3.42 9.83 6.50
CA TYR A 47 -4.01 10.98 5.81
C TYR A 47 -3.03 12.16 5.75
N GLU A 48 -2.24 12.40 6.79
CA GLU A 48 -1.16 13.40 6.80
C GLU A 48 -0.02 13.08 5.81
N TYR A 49 0.23 11.79 5.53
CA TYR A 49 1.20 11.35 4.54
C TYR A 49 0.69 11.34 3.10
N THR A 50 -0.61 11.58 2.88
CA THR A 50 -1.14 11.79 1.53
C THR A 50 -0.79 13.17 0.99
N GLU A 51 -0.83 13.31 -0.33
CA GLU A 51 -0.48 14.55 -1.00
C GLU A 51 -1.51 15.66 -0.71
N PRO A 52 -1.11 16.79 -0.08
CA PRO A 52 -2.06 17.80 0.39
C PRO A 52 -2.82 18.55 -0.71
N HIS A 53 -2.33 18.48 -1.96
CA HIS A 53 -2.95 19.16 -3.11
C HIS A 53 -4.11 18.36 -3.74
N LEU A 54 -4.32 17.12 -3.31
CA LEU A 54 -5.40 16.28 -3.81
C LEU A 54 -6.74 16.62 -3.16
N PRO A 55 -7.86 16.37 -3.86
CA PRO A 55 -9.19 16.40 -3.26
C PRO A 55 -9.29 15.53 -2.01
N ASP A 56 -10.10 15.93 -1.04
CA ASP A 56 -10.26 15.23 0.24
C ASP A 56 -10.65 13.75 0.07
N HIS A 57 -11.56 13.46 -0.86
CA HIS A 57 -11.95 12.09 -1.22
C HIS A 57 -10.75 11.21 -1.60
N ASP A 58 -9.89 11.71 -2.50
CA ASP A 58 -8.75 10.93 -3.02
C ASP A 58 -7.70 10.72 -1.93
N ARG A 59 -7.53 11.71 -1.05
CA ARG A 59 -6.67 11.61 0.14
C ARG A 59 -7.21 10.57 1.11
N ALA A 60 -8.52 10.58 1.36
CA ALA A 60 -9.15 9.58 2.22
C ALA A 60 -8.99 8.16 1.67
N GLU A 61 -9.21 7.97 0.36
CA GLU A 61 -9.01 6.68 -0.30
C GLU A 61 -7.58 6.16 -0.13
N ARG A 62 -6.57 7.01 -0.40
CA ARG A 62 -5.15 6.65 -0.22
C ARG A 62 -4.82 6.32 1.23
N ALA A 63 -5.34 7.08 2.19
CA ALA A 63 -5.13 6.83 3.60
C ALA A 63 -5.68 5.45 4.03
N TYR A 64 -6.85 5.06 3.51
CA TYR A 64 -7.39 3.71 3.72
C TYR A 64 -6.53 2.62 3.06
N GLN A 65 -6.05 2.84 1.84
CA GLN A 65 -5.14 1.89 1.16
C GLN A 65 -3.84 1.68 1.96
N MET A 66 -3.24 2.76 2.49
CA MET A 66 -2.06 2.67 3.36
C MET A 66 -2.36 1.90 4.65
N ARG A 67 -3.53 2.17 5.25
CA ARG A 67 -3.98 1.47 6.46
C ARG A 67 -4.15 -0.03 6.21
N ASP A 68 -4.73 -0.42 5.10
CA ASP A 68 -4.90 -1.84 4.75
C ASP A 68 -3.54 -2.51 4.50
N GLY A 69 -2.61 -1.78 3.86
CA GLY A 69 -1.22 -2.22 3.70
C GLY A 69 -0.52 -2.48 5.03
N ILE A 70 -0.57 -1.51 5.96
CA ILE A 70 0.07 -1.68 7.27
C ILE A 70 -0.59 -2.79 8.09
N ASP A 71 -1.90 -2.99 7.96
CA ASP A 71 -2.61 -4.04 8.71
C ASP A 71 -2.18 -5.44 8.24
N ARG A 72 -1.86 -5.61 6.95
CA ARG A 72 -1.27 -6.86 6.44
C ARG A 72 0.11 -7.13 7.04
N VAL A 73 0.96 -6.10 7.13
CA VAL A 73 2.28 -6.22 7.78
C VAL A 73 2.11 -6.57 9.26
N ARG A 74 1.21 -5.89 9.96
CA ARG A 74 0.89 -6.15 11.37
C ARG A 74 0.47 -7.60 11.61
N ARG A 75 -0.40 -8.15 10.75
CA ARG A 75 -0.84 -9.55 10.83
C ARG A 75 0.29 -10.54 10.55
N ALA A 76 1.15 -10.25 9.56
CA ALA A 76 2.30 -11.09 9.27
C ALA A 76 3.28 -11.14 10.46
N LEU A 77 3.57 -10.00 11.08
CA LEU A 77 4.39 -9.92 12.29
C LEU A 77 3.77 -10.68 13.47
N ALA A 78 2.46 -10.53 13.68
CA ALA A 78 1.75 -11.27 14.73
C ALA A 78 1.82 -12.80 14.52
N ASN A 79 1.67 -13.26 13.28
CA ASN A 79 1.81 -14.69 12.93
C ASN A 79 3.24 -15.20 13.14
N ALA A 80 4.25 -14.33 13.02
CA ALA A 80 5.64 -14.63 13.33
C ALA A 80 5.98 -14.52 14.84
N GLY A 81 5.01 -14.20 15.70
CA GLY A 81 5.19 -14.09 17.15
C GLY A 81 5.40 -12.67 17.69
N PHE A 82 5.50 -11.67 16.81
CA PHE A 82 5.69 -10.26 17.19
C PHE A 82 4.33 -9.56 17.35
N ALA A 83 3.63 -9.86 18.45
CA ALA A 83 2.33 -9.29 18.78
C ALA A 83 2.38 -8.42 20.06
N PRO A 84 2.59 -7.09 19.92
CA PRO A 84 2.68 -6.20 21.07
C PRO A 84 1.35 -6.06 21.82
N ARG A 85 1.38 -6.35 23.14
CA ARG A 85 0.24 -6.18 24.07
C ARG A 85 -0.22 -4.73 24.16
#